data_AF-A0A565AK88-F1
#
_entry.id   AF-A0A565AK88-F1
#
_cell.length_a   1.000
_cell.length_b   1.000
_cell.length_c   1.000
_cell.angle_alpha   90.00
_cell.angle_beta   90.00
_cell.angle_gamma   90.00
#
_symmetry.space_group_name_H-M   'P 1'
#
loop_
_entity.id
_entity.type
_entity.pdbx_description
1 polymer ?
#
loop_
_entity_poly.entity_id
_entity_poly.type
_entity_poly.pdbx_seq_one_letter_code
_entity_poly.pdbx_strand_id
1 'polypeptide(L)'
;MDLLRQEILKKRQSLAEDAGGKKFFKRSDIEQKKIQKLREEERRELELKAQRRAGGGEKSSGNSSDAAAIADSKSLTYEKNIETLILPRQEVIRRLRFLKQPMTLFGEDDQSRHDRLKYVLNEGFFSRSIAT
;
A
#
# COMPACT_ATOMS: atom_id res chain seq x y z
N MET A 1 35.32 14.95 23.29
CA MET A 1 34.53 14.35 24.40
C MET A 1 33.21 15.07 24.63
N ASP A 2 33.15 16.40 24.51
CA ASP A 2 31.94 17.16 24.90
C ASP A 2 30.80 17.13 23.88
N LEU A 3 31.10 16.99 22.58
CA LEU A 3 30.08 16.79 21.54
C LEU A 3 29.28 15.49 21.76
N LEU A 4 29.97 14.40 22.10
CA LEU A 4 29.34 13.12 22.41
C LEU A 4 28.43 13.23 23.65
N ARG A 5 28.88 13.95 24.69
CA ARG A 5 28.07 14.21 25.88
C ARG A 5 26.81 15.02 25.54
N GLN A 6 26.92 16.02 24.68
CA GLN A 6 25.77 16.80 24.22
C GLN A 6 24.76 15.95 23.44
N GLU A 7 25.20 15.07 22.54
CA GLU A 7 24.31 14.16 21.82
C GLU A 7 23.60 13.17 22.74
N ILE A 8 24.32 12.61 23.71
CA ILE A 8 23.73 11.69 24.71
C ILE A 8 22.66 12.41 25.54
N LEU A 9 22.93 13.66 25.98
CA LEU A 9 21.98 14.45 26.73
C LEU A 9 20.74 14.79 25.91
N LYS A 10 20.90 15.21 24.64
CA LYS A 10 19.78 15.48 23.73
C LYS A 10 18.90 14.25 23.53
N LYS A 11 19.48 13.07 23.26
CA LYS A 11 18.74 11.81 23.10
C LYS A 11 18.02 11.39 24.39
N ARG A 12 18.62 11.63 25.55
CA ARG A 12 17.99 11.34 26.84
C ARG A 12 16.81 12.27 27.13
N GLN A 13 16.92 13.54 26.76
CA GLN A 13 15.82 14.52 26.90
C GLN A 13 14.64 14.14 26.01
N SER A 14 14.88 13.85 24.72
CA SER A 14 13.80 13.44 23.80
C SER A 14 13.10 12.16 24.26
N LEU A 15 13.85 11.17 24.75
CA LEU A 15 13.25 9.95 25.29
C LEU A 15 12.45 10.21 26.57
N ALA A 16 12.86 11.16 27.40
CA ALA A 16 12.14 11.51 28.63
C ALA A 16 10.80 12.21 28.33
N GLU A 17 10.77 13.08 27.32
CA GLU A 17 9.56 13.73 26.80
C GLU A 17 8.57 12.68 26.27
N ASP A 18 9.04 11.73 25.44
CA ASP A 18 8.20 10.68 24.87
C ASP A 18 7.71 9.64 25.90
N ALA A 19 8.54 9.34 26.91
CA ALA A 19 8.27 8.34 27.94
C ALA A 19 7.48 8.89 29.14
N GLY A 20 7.38 10.23 29.27
CA GLY A 20 6.68 10.87 30.40
C GLY A 20 7.23 10.45 31.77
N GLY A 21 8.53 10.15 31.85
CA GLY A 21 9.21 9.73 33.09
C GLY A 21 8.94 8.29 33.57
N LYS A 22 8.15 7.48 32.83
CA LYS A 22 7.92 6.08 33.19
C LYS A 22 9.12 5.21 32.80
N LYS A 23 9.63 4.40 33.74
CA LYS A 23 10.80 3.52 33.53
C LYS A 23 10.44 2.15 32.95
N PHE A 24 9.22 1.67 33.20
CA PHE A 24 8.74 0.36 32.76
C PHE A 24 7.50 0.54 31.91
N PHE A 25 7.45 -0.18 30.79
CA PHE A 25 6.32 -0.21 29.88
C PHE A 25 5.91 -1.65 29.63
N LYS A 26 4.61 -1.90 29.63
CA LYS A 26 4.10 -3.17 29.12
C LYS A 26 4.21 -3.15 27.61
N ARG A 27 4.40 -4.32 27.01
CA ARG A 27 4.45 -4.46 25.55
C ARG A 27 3.21 -3.87 24.86
N SER A 28 2.03 -4.04 25.47
CA SER A 28 0.77 -3.43 25.04
C SER A 28 0.86 -1.91 24.88
N ASP A 29 1.48 -1.23 25.83
CA ASP A 29 1.50 0.22 25.90
C ASP A 29 2.45 0.79 24.82
N ILE A 30 3.53 0.05 24.53
CA ILE A 30 4.48 0.39 23.45
C ILE A 30 3.80 0.25 22.10
N GLU A 31 3.07 -0.85 21.86
CA GLU A 31 2.37 -1.10 20.61
C GLU A 31 1.26 -0.07 20.36
N GLN A 32 0.50 0.28 21.40
CA GLN A 32 -0.52 1.33 21.32
C GLN A 32 0.07 2.70 20.96
N LYS A 33 1.16 3.11 21.62
CA LYS A 33 1.85 4.38 21.28
C LYS A 33 2.35 4.39 19.84
N LYS A 34 2.91 3.27 19.34
CA LYS A 34 3.34 3.15 17.94
C LYS A 34 2.18 3.30 16.96
N ILE A 35 1.05 2.64 17.23
CA ILE A 35 -0.15 2.72 16.39
C ILE A 35 -0.71 4.15 16.39
N GLN A 36 -0.75 4.82 17.54
CA GLN A 36 -1.22 6.20 17.65
C GLN A 36 -0.36 7.16 16.81
N LYS A 37 0.97 7.05 16.95
CA LYS A 37 1.92 7.87 16.18
C LYS A 37 1.73 7.70 14.67
N LEU A 38 1.58 6.45 14.22
CA LEU A 38 1.37 6.12 12.80
C LEU A 38 0.07 6.74 12.25
N ARG A 39 -1.02 6.70 13.03
CA ARG A 39 -2.30 7.33 12.64
C ARG A 39 -2.24 8.85 12.61
N GLU A 40 -1.46 9.47 13.49
CA GLU A 40 -1.25 10.92 13.49
C GLU A 40 -0.42 11.36 12.29
N GLU A 41 0.62 10.61 11.94
CA GLU A 41 1.43 10.82 10.74
C GLU A 41 0.59 10.71 9.46
N GLU A 42 -0.23 9.65 9.33
CA GLU A 42 -1.14 9.48 8.18
C GLU A 42 -2.15 10.64 8.07
N ARG A 43 -2.74 11.06 9.19
CA ARG A 43 -3.70 12.17 9.22
C ARG A 43 -3.05 13.47 8.78
N ARG A 44 -1.84 13.74 9.25
CA ARG A 44 -1.07 14.94 8.90
C ARG A 44 -0.67 14.94 7.43
N GLU A 45 -0.29 13.78 6.89
CA GLU A 45 0.01 13.64 5.46
C GLU A 45 -1.23 13.92 4.59
N LEU A 46 -2.39 13.38 4.99
CA LEU A 46 -3.65 13.65 4.30
C LEU A 46 -4.03 15.12 4.34
N GLU A 47 -3.84 15.80 5.46
CA GLU A 47 -4.09 17.23 5.61
C GLU A 47 -3.17 18.08 4.71
N LEU A 48 -1.86 17.78 4.70
CA LEU A 48 -0.91 18.45 3.81
C LEU A 48 -1.23 18.20 2.32
N LYS A 49 -1.67 16.98 1.99
CA LYS A 49 -2.10 16.64 0.63
C LYS A 49 -3.38 17.37 0.24
N ALA A 50 -4.32 17.55 1.17
CA ALA A 50 -5.54 18.33 0.95
C ALA A 50 -5.21 19.82 0.79
N GLN A 51 -4.29 20.36 1.59
CA GLN A 51 -3.87 21.76 1.53
C GLN A 51 -3.11 22.07 0.22
N ARG A 52 -2.28 21.14 -0.27
CA ARG A 52 -1.66 21.24 -1.61
C ARG A 52 -2.69 21.23 -2.73
N ARG A 53 -3.79 20.47 -2.58
CA ARG A 53 -4.90 20.47 -3.55
C ARG A 53 -5.74 21.75 -3.49
N ALA A 54 -5.77 22.45 -2.35
CA ALA A 54 -6.52 23.69 -2.16
C ALA A 54 -5.73 24.96 -2.52
N GLY A 55 -4.40 24.92 -2.52
CA GLY A 55 -3.54 26.12 -2.57
C GLY A 55 -2.90 26.52 -3.90
N GLY A 56 -3.06 25.76 -4.99
CA GLY A 56 -2.44 26.13 -6.26
C GLY A 56 -2.71 25.13 -7.38
N GLY A 57 -3.50 25.55 -8.36
CA GLY A 57 -3.68 24.80 -9.59
C GLY A 57 -2.43 24.93 -10.47
N GLU A 58 -1.74 23.82 -10.68
CA GLU A 58 -0.93 23.58 -11.88
C GLU A 58 -1.17 22.16 -12.39
N LYS A 59 -1.39 22.10 -13.70
CA LYS A 59 -1.87 20.96 -14.47
C LYS A 59 -0.88 19.79 -14.42
N SER A 60 -1.38 18.61 -14.07
CA SER A 60 -1.00 17.39 -14.77
C SER A 60 -2.27 16.68 -15.24
N SER A 61 -2.28 16.46 -16.55
CA SER A 61 -3.35 15.90 -17.37
C SER A 61 -3.97 14.64 -16.78
N GLY A 62 -5.30 14.55 -16.87
CA GLY A 62 -6.05 13.35 -16.51
C GLY A 62 -7.53 13.54 -16.82
N ASN A 63 -7.84 13.74 -18.11
CA ASN A 63 -9.18 13.91 -18.68
C ASN A 63 -10.26 13.10 -17.96
N SER A 64 -11.15 13.80 -17.26
CA SER A 64 -12.46 13.34 -16.84
C SER A 64 -13.51 13.86 -17.82
N SER A 65 -13.57 13.27 -19.01
CA SER A 65 -14.71 13.35 -19.92
C SER A 65 -14.45 12.37 -21.04
N ASP A 66 -15.05 11.19 -20.97
CA ASP A 66 -15.55 10.40 -22.10
C ASP A 66 -16.06 9.06 -21.56
N ALA A 67 -17.23 9.13 -20.93
CA ALA A 67 -17.94 7.97 -20.38
C ALA A 67 -18.68 7.15 -21.45
N ALA A 68 -18.46 7.37 -22.76
CA ALA A 68 -19.27 6.74 -23.80
C ALA A 68 -18.52 6.24 -25.06
N ALA A 69 -17.21 6.47 -25.20
CA ALA A 69 -16.47 6.09 -26.43
C ALA A 69 -15.28 5.15 -26.20
N ILE A 70 -15.12 4.59 -24.99
CA ILE A 70 -13.94 3.79 -24.61
C ILE A 70 -14.27 2.31 -24.41
N ALA A 71 -15.15 1.75 -25.22
CA ALA A 71 -15.44 0.32 -25.22
C ALA A 71 -14.50 -0.46 -26.16
N ASP A 72 -13.93 0.18 -27.19
CA ASP A 72 -13.27 -0.55 -28.28
C ASP A 72 -11.74 -0.38 -28.35
N SER A 73 -11.17 0.71 -27.83
CA SER A 73 -9.71 0.98 -27.88
C SER A 73 -8.95 0.59 -26.60
N LYS A 74 -9.64 0.09 -25.58
CA LYS A 74 -9.05 -0.28 -24.28
C LYS A 74 -8.41 -1.68 -24.27
N SER A 75 -8.72 -2.59 -25.18
CA SER A 75 -8.18 -3.95 -25.09
C SER A 75 -6.66 -4.02 -25.32
N LEU A 76 -6.11 -3.19 -26.23
CA LEU A 76 -4.69 -3.26 -26.62
C LEU A 76 -3.70 -2.61 -25.62
N THR A 77 -4.18 -1.74 -24.72
CA THR A 77 -3.34 -1.08 -23.70
C THR A 77 -3.29 -1.84 -22.37
N TYR A 78 -4.25 -2.74 -22.13
CA TYR A 78 -4.27 -3.57 -20.91
C TYR A 78 -3.20 -4.67 -20.97
N GLU A 79 -3.02 -5.32 -22.13
CA GLU A 79 -2.01 -6.38 -22.35
C GLU A 79 -0.60 -5.96 -21.92
N LYS A 80 -0.13 -4.77 -22.36
CA LYS A 80 1.22 -4.27 -22.02
C LYS A 80 1.35 -3.80 -20.57
N ASN A 81 0.24 -3.44 -19.92
CA ASN A 81 0.29 -3.08 -18.51
C ASN A 81 0.50 -4.31 -17.63
N ILE A 82 -0.04 -5.47 -18.00
CA ILE A 82 -0.06 -6.64 -17.10
C ILE A 82 1.35 -7.18 -16.80
N GLU A 83 2.25 -7.14 -17.77
CA GLU A 83 3.64 -7.60 -17.60
C GLU A 83 4.45 -6.71 -16.65
N THR A 84 4.18 -5.40 -16.64
CA THR A 84 4.87 -4.39 -15.82
C THR A 84 4.23 -4.17 -14.44
N LEU A 85 3.10 -4.81 -14.15
CA LEU A 85 2.47 -4.75 -12.82
C LEU A 85 3.37 -5.40 -11.76
N ILE A 86 3.94 -4.57 -10.89
CA ILE A 86 4.58 -5.01 -9.65
C ILE A 86 3.60 -4.75 -8.53
N LEU A 87 3.13 -5.81 -7.88
CA LEU A 87 2.04 -5.79 -6.92
C LEU A 87 2.51 -6.46 -5.62
N PRO A 88 2.17 -5.88 -4.46
CA PRO A 88 2.38 -6.54 -3.17
C PRO A 88 1.62 -7.87 -3.09
N ARG A 89 2.16 -8.82 -2.32
CA ARG A 89 1.57 -10.16 -2.10
C ARG A 89 0.07 -10.12 -1.78
N GLN A 90 -0.34 -9.20 -0.91
CA GLN A 90 -1.73 -9.04 -0.49
C GLN A 90 -2.68 -8.72 -1.65
N GLU A 91 -2.22 -7.91 -2.60
CA GLU A 91 -3.03 -7.55 -3.77
C GLU A 91 -3.16 -8.71 -4.75
N VAL A 92 -2.10 -9.48 -4.96
CA VAL A 92 -2.11 -10.68 -5.80
C VAL A 92 -3.15 -11.66 -5.27
N ILE A 93 -3.08 -11.95 -3.97
CA ILE A 93 -3.99 -12.79 -3.21
C ILE A 93 -5.44 -12.27 -3.32
N ARG A 94 -5.65 -10.96 -3.14
CA ARG A 94 -6.96 -10.34 -3.28
C ARG A 94 -7.52 -10.55 -4.68
N ARG A 95 -6.75 -10.24 -5.73
CA ARG A 95 -7.16 -10.40 -7.13
C ARG A 95 -7.48 -11.86 -7.45
N LEU A 96 -6.62 -12.81 -7.07
CA LEU A 96 -6.89 -14.24 -7.23
C LEU A 96 -8.22 -14.67 -6.58
N ARG A 97 -8.54 -14.17 -5.37
CA ARG A 97 -9.84 -14.44 -4.73
C ARG A 97 -11.01 -13.84 -5.50
N PHE A 98 -10.88 -12.61 -5.99
CA PHE A 98 -11.90 -11.99 -6.86
C PHE A 98 -12.12 -12.79 -8.14
N LEU A 99 -11.03 -13.31 -8.72
CA LEU A 99 -11.03 -14.19 -9.89
C LEU A 99 -11.44 -15.64 -9.58
N LYS A 100 -11.82 -15.93 -8.32
CA LYS A 100 -12.17 -17.27 -7.80
C LYS A 100 -11.10 -18.33 -8.03
N GLN A 101 -9.83 -17.93 -8.06
CA GLN A 101 -8.69 -18.82 -8.18
C GLN A 101 -8.12 -19.19 -6.80
N PRO A 102 -7.50 -20.37 -6.65
CA PRO A 102 -6.78 -20.74 -5.43
C PRO A 102 -5.73 -19.68 -5.07
N MET A 103 -5.79 -19.18 -3.83
CA MET A 103 -4.98 -18.03 -3.41
C MET A 103 -3.49 -18.35 -3.27
N THR A 104 -3.16 -19.58 -2.89
CA THR A 104 -1.81 -20.13 -2.81
C THR A 104 -1.91 -21.61 -3.14
N LEU A 105 -1.10 -22.09 -4.08
CA LEU A 105 -0.91 -23.52 -4.31
C LEU A 105 0.16 -24.06 -3.35
N PHE A 106 0.15 -25.37 -3.07
CA PHE A 106 1.14 -25.98 -2.21
C PHE A 106 2.54 -25.91 -2.86
N GLY A 107 3.54 -25.45 -2.10
CA GLY A 107 4.90 -25.26 -2.62
C GLY A 107 5.06 -24.08 -3.59
N GLU A 108 4.06 -23.19 -3.71
CA GLU A 108 4.14 -21.99 -4.55
C GLU A 108 4.81 -20.82 -3.82
N ASP A 109 5.85 -20.25 -4.44
CA ASP A 109 6.51 -19.03 -3.99
C ASP A 109 5.74 -17.76 -4.40
N ASP A 110 6.07 -16.62 -3.77
CA ASP A 110 5.36 -15.36 -4.02
C ASP A 110 5.51 -14.85 -5.47
N GLN A 111 6.65 -15.11 -6.12
CA GLN A 111 6.87 -14.75 -7.53
C GLN A 111 6.03 -15.62 -8.47
N SER A 112 6.07 -16.95 -8.28
CA SER A 112 5.28 -17.91 -9.06
C SER A 112 3.78 -17.62 -8.98
N ARG A 113 3.30 -17.21 -7.80
CA ARG A 113 1.93 -16.76 -7.59
C ARG A 113 1.58 -15.52 -8.41
N HIS A 114 2.52 -14.58 -8.51
CA HIS A 114 2.34 -13.37 -9.30
C HIS A 114 2.31 -13.72 -10.80
N ASP A 115 3.23 -14.55 -11.27
CA ASP A 115 3.27 -14.99 -12.67
C ASP A 115 2.00 -15.73 -13.06
N ARG A 116 1.47 -16.57 -12.17
CA ARG A 116 0.16 -17.20 -12.36
C ARG A 116 -0.96 -16.18 -12.45
N LEU A 117 -0.96 -15.12 -11.64
CA LEU A 117 -1.94 -14.03 -11.78
C LEU A 117 -1.83 -13.34 -13.14
N LYS A 118 -0.61 -13.07 -13.64
CA LYS A 118 -0.40 -12.50 -14.97
C LYS A 118 -0.94 -13.43 -16.05
N TYR A 119 -0.65 -14.73 -15.94
CA TYR A 119 -1.17 -15.75 -16.84
C TYR A 119 -2.70 -15.80 -16.87
N VAL A 120 -3.36 -15.81 -15.70
CA VAL A 120 -4.83 -15.80 -15.60
C VAL A 120 -5.45 -14.54 -16.22
N LEU A 121 -4.79 -13.38 -16.05
CA LEU A 121 -5.24 -12.13 -16.65
C LEU A 121 -5.06 -12.12 -18.18
N ASN A 122 -3.93 -12.62 -18.68
CA ASN A 122 -3.61 -12.68 -20.10
C ASN A 122 -4.47 -13.73 -20.84
N GLU A 123 -4.66 -14.91 -20.27
CA GLU A 123 -5.42 -15.99 -20.91
C GLU A 123 -6.94 -15.85 -20.72
N GLY A 124 -7.40 -14.89 -19.92
CA GLY A 124 -8.82 -14.69 -19.66
C GLY A 124 -9.51 -15.94 -19.11
N PHE A 125 -8.77 -16.84 -18.46
CA PHE A 125 -9.27 -18.12 -17.98
C PHE A 125 -10.10 -17.93 -16.70
N PHE A 126 -11.30 -17.40 -16.87
CA PHE A 126 -12.32 -17.37 -15.84
C PHE A 126 -13.10 -18.69 -15.91
N SER A 127 -12.73 -19.67 -15.09
CA SER A 127 -13.56 -20.86 -14.89
C SER A 127 -14.87 -20.47 -14.19
N ARG A 128 -15.83 -19.94 -14.96
CA ARG A 128 -17.23 -19.84 -14.58
C ARG A 128 -17.86 -21.22 -14.76
N SER A 129 -17.74 -22.07 -13.76
CA SER A 129 -18.67 -23.19 -13.58
C SER A 129 -18.52 -23.73 -12.16
N ILE A 130 -19.52 -23.44 -11.34
CA ILE A 130 -20.34 -24.45 -10.65
C ILE A 130 -21.57 -23.65 -10.20
N ALA A 131 -22.61 -23.78 -11.01
CA ALA A 131 -23.96 -23.48 -10.60
C ALA A 131 -24.40 -24.58 -9.61
N THR A 132 -24.98 -24.17 -8.50
CA THR A 132 -25.82 -24.98 -7.63
C THR A 132 -27.10 -24.21 -7.42
#